data_AF-A0A4R8REX8-F1
#
_entry.id   AF-A0A4R8REX8-F1
#
_cell.length_a   1.000
_cell.length_b   1.000
_cell.length_c   1.000
_cell.angle_alpha   90.00
_cell.angle_beta   90.00
_cell.angle_gamma   90.00
#
_symmetry.space_group_name_H-M   'P 1'
#
loop_
_entity.id
_entity.type
_entity.pdbx_description
1 polymer ?
#
loop_
_entity_poly.entity_id
_entity_poly.type
_entity_poly.pdbx_seq_one_letter_code
_entity_poly.pdbx_strand_id
1 'polypeptide(L)'
;MTDSTFEPRDEATSQDATDTLDTRLVKRTWYRTVFFQATVIGLCAFFAPGLYNAMQSTAAGGQQTPYLVLSANAVLGVMMVVTCSLGSVMANRTGLKNALIFGTTGYAIYSASLYTNNRYGNEWFVHVSSAACGITAGVFWAAEGAIMISYPEDHKRGRYLAYWLAYRNGGSIVGGAINLAFNSTGKTTGKLDYRTYIVFVALQCLGPFVAMLLSPPEKVQRQDGKQVATVERIPTVAELKEVAKILVRKDFLLVFPFFFYATFLLSYAGSFLSLYFSVRSRALASLVSALAQITANFFFGHFLDWTGFTINQRARFAYIGMMALFGGTWVWATVIQHEYGHHAPALDWEDTGFGRGWALYILLQVNFALAYNFGYWLAGYIARDAAEIVRFTSTVRAVEAAGGAVASGISSTHAPLIAAVGVNFGLWGVALVPTYLIVRSIGLETAEVTSDDEPDKIASEPA
;
A
#
# COMPACT_ATOMS: atom_id res chain seq x y z
N MET A 1 78.31 -21.83 -56.69
CA MET A 1 76.86 -21.87 -56.39
C MET A 1 76.65 -20.82 -55.30
N THR A 2 76.51 -19.54 -55.69
CA THR A 2 75.23 -18.83 -55.89
C THR A 2 74.31 -18.93 -54.68
N ASP A 3 73.65 -17.92 -54.14
CA ASP A 3 73.71 -16.45 -54.10
C ASP A 3 72.48 -16.08 -53.24
N SER A 4 72.41 -14.86 -52.69
CA SER A 4 71.19 -14.17 -52.21
C SER A 4 70.53 -14.66 -50.90
N THR A 5 69.97 -13.83 -50.00
CA THR A 5 69.91 -12.38 -49.81
C THR A 5 69.29 -12.13 -48.42
N PHE A 6 69.63 -10.96 -47.87
CA PHE A 6 69.19 -10.29 -46.66
C PHE A 6 67.67 -10.00 -46.61
N GLU A 7 67.01 -10.08 -45.44
CA GLU A 7 66.24 -8.98 -44.78
C GLU A 7 65.35 -9.45 -43.60
N PRO A 8 65.05 -8.56 -42.63
CA PRO A 8 64.61 -8.92 -41.28
C PRO A 8 63.09 -9.09 -41.17
N ARG A 9 62.62 -9.88 -40.19
CA ARG A 9 61.21 -9.87 -39.78
C ARG A 9 61.07 -9.11 -38.46
N ASP A 10 60.40 -7.97 -38.61
CA ASP A 10 59.95 -7.04 -37.60
C ASP A 10 59.15 -7.69 -36.47
N GLU A 11 59.40 -7.15 -35.28
CA GLU A 11 58.47 -6.82 -34.21
C GLU A 11 57.16 -7.63 -34.14
N ALA A 12 57.13 -8.52 -33.15
CA ALA A 12 55.91 -9.05 -32.55
C ALA A 12 55.04 -7.88 -32.02
N THR A 13 54.20 -7.35 -32.90
CA THR A 13 53.21 -6.32 -32.61
C THR A 13 51.99 -6.99 -31.97
N SER A 14 51.95 -6.91 -30.64
CA SER A 14 50.77 -6.68 -29.80
C SER A 14 49.41 -6.68 -30.52
N GLN A 15 48.85 -7.85 -30.81
CA GLN A 15 47.49 -8.00 -31.38
C GLN A 15 46.52 -8.80 -30.52
N ASP A 16 46.85 -9.07 -29.25
CA ASP A 16 45.97 -9.81 -28.33
C ASP A 16 45.39 -8.96 -27.17
N ALA A 17 45.40 -7.63 -27.29
CA ALA A 17 44.91 -6.72 -26.24
C ALA A 17 43.84 -5.73 -26.72
N THR A 18 42.97 -6.16 -27.64
CA THR A 18 41.79 -5.37 -28.06
C THR A 18 40.52 -6.21 -28.15
N ASP A 19 40.32 -7.10 -27.18
CA ASP A 19 38.97 -7.54 -26.79
C ASP A 19 38.51 -6.69 -25.59
N THR A 20 38.67 -5.37 -25.72
CA THR A 20 38.13 -4.39 -24.80
C THR A 20 36.62 -4.32 -25.01
N LEU A 21 35.87 -5.00 -24.13
CA LEU A 21 34.55 -4.59 -23.65
C LEU A 21 33.76 -3.73 -24.65
N ASP A 22 33.20 -4.34 -25.69
CA ASP A 22 32.11 -3.76 -26.46
C ASP A 22 30.82 -3.76 -25.60
N THR A 23 30.88 -3.04 -24.47
CA THR A 23 29.71 -2.51 -23.80
C THR A 23 29.11 -1.52 -24.77
N ARG A 24 28.32 -2.02 -25.74
CA ARG A 24 27.46 -1.20 -26.58
C ARG A 24 26.67 -0.28 -25.66
N LEU A 25 27.09 0.97 -25.55
CA LEU A 25 26.38 2.03 -24.87
C LEU A 25 25.09 2.26 -25.65
N VAL A 26 24.08 1.44 -25.38
CA VAL A 26 22.75 1.58 -25.96
C VAL A 26 22.29 2.99 -25.62
N LYS A 27 22.16 3.85 -26.65
CA LYS A 27 21.72 5.24 -26.49
C LYS A 27 20.46 5.27 -25.64
N ARG A 28 20.54 5.90 -24.47
CA ARG A 28 19.42 5.94 -23.52
C ARG A 28 18.29 6.76 -24.10
N THR A 29 17.13 6.12 -24.22
CA THR A 29 15.88 6.77 -24.63
C THR A 29 15.12 7.18 -23.37
N TRP A 30 14.73 8.45 -23.28
CA TRP A 30 14.13 9.02 -22.07
C TRP A 30 12.91 8.21 -21.57
N TYR A 31 12.03 7.80 -22.47
CA TYR A 31 10.82 7.02 -22.16
C TYR A 31 11.10 5.56 -21.73
N ARG A 32 12.35 5.09 -21.77
CA ARG A 32 12.78 3.77 -21.27
C ARG A 32 13.60 3.87 -19.99
N THR A 33 13.84 5.09 -19.50
CA THR A 33 14.56 5.29 -18.22
C THR A 33 13.71 4.83 -17.05
N VAL A 34 14.39 4.37 -15.98
CA VAL A 34 13.77 4.01 -14.70
C VAL A 34 12.93 5.16 -14.15
N PHE A 35 13.42 6.40 -14.27
CA PHE A 35 12.68 7.58 -13.81
C PHE A 35 11.35 7.75 -14.54
N PHE A 36 11.33 7.66 -15.87
CA PHE A 36 10.08 7.73 -16.62
C PHE A 36 9.12 6.60 -16.23
N GLN A 37 9.61 5.36 -16.05
CA GLN A 37 8.75 4.26 -15.60
C GLN A 37 8.18 4.52 -14.20
N ALA A 38 9.00 5.01 -13.27
CA ALA A 38 8.56 5.36 -11.93
C ALA A 38 7.49 6.47 -11.94
N THR A 39 7.63 7.47 -12.81
CA THR A 39 6.60 8.50 -13.02
C THR A 39 5.31 7.90 -13.60
N VAL A 40 5.39 7.00 -14.57
CA VAL A 40 4.20 6.32 -15.14
C VAL A 40 3.44 5.54 -14.05
N ILE A 41 4.15 4.75 -13.25
CA ILE A 41 3.54 3.98 -12.15
C ILE A 41 2.99 4.92 -11.09
N GLY A 42 3.71 5.98 -10.74
CA GLY A 42 3.24 7.03 -9.84
C GLY A 42 1.94 7.66 -10.32
N LEU A 43 1.85 8.05 -11.59
CA LEU A 43 0.63 8.58 -12.19
C LEU A 43 -0.51 7.55 -12.20
N CYS A 44 -0.24 6.27 -12.47
CA CYS A 44 -1.23 5.22 -12.30
C CYS A 44 -1.72 5.14 -10.85
N ALA A 45 -0.82 5.20 -9.87
CA ALA A 45 -1.16 5.21 -8.44
C ALA A 45 -1.94 6.47 -8.03
N PHE A 46 -1.65 7.62 -8.63
CA PHE A 46 -2.40 8.86 -8.46
C PHE A 46 -3.84 8.69 -8.96
N PHE A 47 -4.01 8.28 -10.22
CA PHE A 47 -5.32 8.21 -10.87
C PHE A 47 -6.18 7.08 -10.33
N ALA A 48 -5.62 5.93 -9.95
CA ALA A 48 -6.39 4.80 -9.48
C ALA A 48 -6.51 4.78 -7.92
N PRO A 49 -5.59 4.17 -7.15
CA PRO A 49 -5.75 4.04 -5.71
C PRO A 49 -5.75 5.40 -4.96
N GLY A 50 -5.02 6.41 -5.43
CA GLY A 50 -4.97 7.73 -4.79
C GLY A 50 -6.33 8.42 -4.77
N LEU A 51 -6.99 8.49 -5.93
CA LEU A 51 -8.36 9.00 -6.07
C LEU A 51 -9.39 8.09 -5.38
N TYR A 52 -9.21 6.77 -5.43
CA TYR A 52 -10.06 5.84 -4.67
C TYR A 52 -10.02 6.13 -3.16
N ASN A 53 -8.82 6.31 -2.59
CA ASN A 53 -8.65 6.64 -1.17
C ASN A 53 -9.34 7.95 -0.80
N ALA A 54 -9.27 8.98 -1.66
CA ALA A 54 -9.99 10.23 -1.43
C ALA A 54 -11.50 10.03 -1.34
N MET A 55 -12.10 9.24 -2.24
CA MET A 55 -13.53 8.92 -2.19
C MET A 55 -13.89 8.16 -0.92
N GLN A 56 -13.13 7.13 -0.55
CA GLN A 56 -13.41 6.36 0.66
C GLN A 56 -13.29 7.22 1.93
N SER A 57 -12.40 8.21 1.94
CA SER A 57 -12.22 9.14 3.07
C SER A 57 -13.36 10.14 3.25
N THR A 58 -14.31 10.21 2.32
CA THR A 58 -15.57 10.98 2.51
C THR A 58 -16.62 10.19 3.31
N ALA A 59 -16.26 9.02 3.82
CA ALA A 59 -17.14 8.00 4.38
C ALA A 59 -18.12 7.41 3.37
N ALA A 60 -18.32 6.10 3.39
CA ALA A 60 -19.29 5.39 2.54
C ALA A 60 -19.23 5.80 1.04
N GLY A 61 -18.02 6.08 0.53
CA GLY A 61 -17.84 6.54 -0.85
C GLY A 61 -18.65 7.79 -1.20
N GLY A 62 -19.04 8.60 -0.22
CA GLY A 62 -19.83 9.80 -0.39
C GLY A 62 -21.34 9.60 -0.49
N GLN A 63 -21.84 8.41 -0.19
CA GLN A 63 -23.28 8.14 -0.15
C GLN A 63 -23.93 8.59 1.16
N GLN A 64 -25.26 8.67 1.16
CA GLN A 64 -26.04 9.10 2.33
C GLN A 64 -25.98 8.07 3.45
N THR A 65 -26.15 6.79 3.12
CA THR A 65 -26.07 5.68 4.08
C THR A 65 -24.86 4.80 3.78
N PRO A 66 -24.26 4.18 4.80
CA PRO A 66 -23.03 3.41 4.61
C PRO A 66 -23.25 1.98 4.12
N TYR A 67 -24.44 1.42 4.29
CA TYR A 67 -24.70 -0.02 4.16
C TYR A 67 -24.41 -0.60 2.78
N LEU A 68 -24.91 0.04 1.70
CA LEU A 68 -24.69 -0.42 0.33
C LEU A 68 -23.19 -0.44 -0.01
N VAL A 69 -22.50 0.66 0.30
CA VAL A 69 -21.08 0.80 -0.01
C VAL A 69 -20.21 -0.11 0.84
N LEU A 70 -20.58 -0.36 2.11
CA LEU A 70 -19.90 -1.32 2.96
C LEU A 70 -20.11 -2.76 2.49
N SER A 71 -21.32 -3.13 2.09
CA SER A 71 -21.57 -4.45 1.48
C SER A 71 -20.76 -4.61 0.19
N ALA A 72 -20.70 -3.57 -0.63
CA ALA A 72 -19.90 -3.56 -1.85
C ALA A 72 -18.38 -3.63 -1.56
N ASN A 73 -17.89 -2.92 -0.54
CA ASN A 73 -16.50 -3.02 -0.07
C ASN A 73 -16.17 -4.42 0.48
N ALA A 74 -17.15 -5.12 1.08
CA ALA A 74 -16.96 -6.51 1.49
C ALA A 74 -16.71 -7.41 0.26
N VAL A 75 -17.51 -7.24 -0.81
CA VAL A 75 -17.31 -7.94 -2.09
C VAL A 75 -15.94 -7.61 -2.69
N LEU A 76 -15.58 -6.32 -2.72
CA LEU A 76 -14.27 -5.86 -3.20
C LEU A 76 -13.14 -6.54 -2.42
N GLY A 77 -13.23 -6.55 -1.10
CA GLY A 77 -12.22 -7.15 -0.22
C GLY A 77 -12.09 -8.65 -0.45
N VAL A 78 -13.19 -9.40 -0.55
CA VAL A 78 -13.16 -10.84 -0.86
C VAL A 78 -12.51 -11.12 -2.21
N MET A 79 -12.86 -10.36 -3.25
CA MET A 79 -12.23 -10.50 -4.56
C MET A 79 -10.73 -10.16 -4.52
N MET A 80 -10.37 -9.14 -3.74
CA MET A 80 -8.99 -8.72 -3.54
C MET A 80 -8.16 -9.75 -2.75
N VAL A 81 -8.75 -10.48 -1.80
CA VAL A 81 -8.09 -11.63 -1.14
C VAL A 81 -7.66 -12.66 -2.17
N VAL A 82 -8.57 -13.03 -3.08
CA VAL A 82 -8.30 -14.03 -4.12
C VAL A 82 -7.23 -13.52 -5.08
N THR A 83 -7.37 -12.28 -5.59
CA THR A 83 -6.45 -11.76 -6.60
C THR A 83 -5.08 -11.38 -6.04
N CYS A 84 -4.97 -10.88 -4.80
CA CYS A 84 -3.67 -10.68 -4.15
C CYS A 84 -2.97 -12.02 -3.86
N SER A 85 -3.71 -13.05 -3.44
CA SER A 85 -3.14 -14.40 -3.23
C SER A 85 -2.62 -15.03 -4.52
N LEU A 86 -3.24 -14.69 -5.66
CA LEU A 86 -2.82 -15.11 -6.99
C LEU A 86 -1.95 -14.06 -7.70
N GLY A 87 -1.58 -12.97 -7.02
CA GLY A 87 -0.94 -11.80 -7.63
C GLY A 87 0.41 -12.12 -8.26
N SER A 88 1.24 -12.90 -7.57
CA SER A 88 2.55 -13.34 -8.08
C SER A 88 2.41 -14.26 -9.30
N VAL A 89 1.38 -15.12 -9.32
CA VAL A 89 1.06 -16.00 -10.45
C VAL A 89 0.61 -15.20 -11.67
N MET A 90 -0.26 -14.20 -11.47
CA MET A 90 -0.75 -13.34 -12.55
C MET A 90 0.36 -12.48 -13.13
N ALA A 91 1.14 -11.81 -12.28
CA ALA A 91 2.28 -10.99 -12.72
C ALA A 91 3.28 -11.79 -13.57
N ASN A 92 3.53 -13.05 -13.22
CA ASN A 92 4.41 -13.96 -13.95
C ASN A 92 3.86 -14.35 -15.35
N ARG A 93 2.54 -14.54 -15.49
CA ARG A 93 1.91 -14.99 -16.76
C ARG A 93 1.56 -13.88 -17.73
N THR A 94 0.89 -12.81 -17.29
CA THR A 94 0.40 -11.74 -18.19
C THR A 94 1.45 -10.67 -18.48
N GLY A 95 2.51 -10.61 -17.67
CA GLY A 95 3.54 -9.59 -17.73
C GLY A 95 3.13 -8.30 -17.02
N LEU A 96 4.10 -7.62 -16.41
CA LEU A 96 3.88 -6.47 -15.53
C LEU A 96 3.12 -5.31 -16.20
N LYS A 97 3.40 -5.06 -17.49
CA LYS A 97 2.71 -4.01 -18.26
C LYS A 97 1.21 -4.27 -18.40
N ASN A 98 0.83 -5.45 -18.86
CA ASN A 98 -0.57 -5.78 -19.10
C ASN A 98 -1.33 -5.93 -17.78
N ALA A 99 -0.67 -6.46 -16.75
CA ALA A 99 -1.20 -6.51 -15.40
C ALA A 99 -1.50 -5.10 -14.86
N LEU A 100 -0.61 -4.12 -15.06
CA LEU A 100 -0.83 -2.73 -14.64
C LEU A 100 -1.99 -2.07 -15.42
N ILE A 101 -2.06 -2.26 -16.75
CA ILE A 101 -3.17 -1.74 -17.57
C ILE A 101 -4.50 -2.29 -17.05
N PHE A 102 -4.63 -3.61 -16.96
CA PHE A 102 -5.84 -4.25 -16.43
C PHE A 102 -6.16 -3.76 -15.01
N GLY A 103 -5.14 -3.65 -14.16
CA GLY A 103 -5.31 -3.28 -12.76
C GLY A 103 -5.87 -1.87 -12.53
N THR A 104 -5.62 -0.93 -13.44
CA THR A 104 -6.13 0.44 -13.34
C THR A 104 -7.59 0.60 -13.80
N THR A 105 -8.15 -0.37 -14.54
CA THR A 105 -9.48 -0.22 -15.17
C THR A 105 -10.65 -0.24 -14.17
N GLY A 106 -10.62 -1.11 -13.16
CA GLY A 106 -11.78 -1.31 -12.29
C GLY A 106 -12.09 -0.15 -11.35
N TYR A 107 -11.11 0.71 -11.05
CA TYR A 107 -11.32 1.91 -10.23
C TYR A 107 -12.30 2.89 -10.89
N ALA A 108 -12.18 3.09 -12.21
CA ALA A 108 -13.10 3.93 -12.97
C ALA A 108 -14.53 3.35 -12.97
N ILE A 109 -14.65 2.03 -13.09
CA ILE A 109 -15.94 1.31 -13.08
C ILE A 109 -16.61 1.47 -11.70
N TYR A 110 -15.84 1.36 -10.62
CA TYR A 110 -16.34 1.58 -9.26
C TYR A 110 -16.90 3.00 -9.08
N SER A 111 -16.14 4.04 -9.45
CA SER A 111 -16.63 5.42 -9.35
C SER A 111 -17.85 5.69 -10.22
N ALA A 112 -17.90 5.10 -11.41
CA ALA A 112 -19.06 5.20 -12.30
C ALA A 112 -20.30 4.58 -11.65
N SER A 113 -20.13 3.48 -10.92
CA SER A 113 -21.24 2.87 -10.19
C SER A 113 -21.76 3.76 -9.08
N LEU A 114 -20.88 4.41 -8.30
CA LEU A 114 -21.30 5.35 -7.26
C LEU A 114 -22.00 6.58 -7.85
N TYR A 115 -21.55 7.07 -9.01
CA TYR A 115 -22.26 8.10 -9.76
C TYR A 115 -23.68 7.67 -10.14
N THR A 116 -23.83 6.49 -10.76
CA THR A 116 -25.15 6.02 -11.20
C THR A 116 -26.08 5.69 -10.03
N ASN A 117 -25.54 5.18 -8.91
CA ASN A 117 -26.27 4.99 -7.68
C ASN A 117 -26.73 6.33 -7.10
N ASN A 118 -25.83 7.31 -7.02
CA ASN A 118 -26.14 8.63 -6.51
C ASN A 118 -27.24 9.32 -7.36
N ARG A 119 -27.17 9.22 -8.70
CA ARG A 119 -28.09 9.93 -9.60
C ARG A 119 -29.40 9.20 -9.87
N TYR A 120 -29.37 7.87 -9.96
CA TYR A 120 -30.46 7.03 -10.45
C TYR A 120 -30.90 5.94 -9.45
N GLY A 121 -30.22 5.80 -8.31
CA GLY A 121 -30.55 4.79 -7.29
C GLY A 121 -30.17 3.36 -7.66
N ASN A 122 -29.29 3.16 -8.65
CA ASN A 122 -28.91 1.82 -9.10
C ASN A 122 -27.98 1.10 -8.10
N GLU A 123 -28.41 -0.02 -7.51
CA GLU A 123 -27.64 -0.74 -6.49
C GLU A 123 -26.83 -1.92 -7.04
N TRP A 124 -27.38 -2.70 -7.98
CA TRP A 124 -26.72 -3.91 -8.50
C TRP A 124 -25.35 -3.60 -9.12
N PHE A 125 -25.24 -2.45 -9.80
CA PHE A 125 -24.00 -2.05 -10.45
C PHE A 125 -22.90 -1.71 -9.44
N VAL A 126 -23.25 -1.29 -8.21
CA VAL A 126 -22.26 -1.03 -7.15
C VAL A 126 -21.61 -2.34 -6.69
N HIS A 127 -22.37 -3.44 -6.60
CA HIS A 127 -21.80 -4.74 -6.25
C HIS A 127 -20.94 -5.31 -7.38
N VAL A 128 -21.43 -5.25 -8.62
CA VAL A 128 -20.70 -5.76 -9.79
C VAL A 128 -19.42 -4.96 -10.03
N SER A 129 -19.48 -3.63 -9.93
CA SER A 129 -18.30 -2.77 -10.07
C SER A 129 -17.29 -3.00 -8.95
N SER A 130 -17.74 -3.29 -7.73
CA SER A 130 -16.87 -3.59 -6.59
C SER A 130 -16.16 -4.91 -6.75
N ALA A 131 -16.85 -5.93 -7.27
CA ALA A 131 -16.20 -7.19 -7.63
C ALA A 131 -15.15 -6.99 -8.72
N ALA A 132 -15.49 -6.26 -9.80
CA ALA A 132 -14.55 -5.93 -10.87
C ALA A 132 -13.34 -5.14 -10.35
N CYS A 133 -13.58 -4.13 -9.51
CA CYS A 133 -12.54 -3.32 -8.89
C CYS A 133 -11.64 -4.14 -7.96
N GLY A 134 -12.18 -5.05 -7.15
CA GLY A 134 -11.39 -5.94 -6.29
C GLY A 134 -10.48 -6.87 -7.10
N ILE A 135 -10.99 -7.39 -8.22
CA ILE A 135 -10.20 -8.22 -9.14
C ILE A 135 -9.04 -7.41 -9.73
N THR A 136 -9.33 -6.24 -10.31
CA THR A 136 -8.30 -5.40 -10.94
C THR A 136 -7.33 -4.82 -9.91
N ALA A 137 -7.81 -4.41 -8.73
CA ALA A 137 -6.98 -3.82 -7.68
C ALA A 137 -5.93 -4.81 -7.18
N GLY A 138 -6.28 -6.08 -6.93
CA GLY A 138 -5.28 -7.06 -6.50
C GLY A 138 -4.20 -7.30 -7.56
N VAL A 139 -4.55 -7.27 -8.84
CA VAL A 139 -3.57 -7.33 -9.95
C VAL A 139 -2.70 -6.07 -9.98
N PHE A 140 -3.31 -4.90 -9.80
CA PHE A 140 -2.61 -3.61 -9.75
C PHE A 140 -1.52 -3.61 -8.69
N TRP A 141 -1.87 -3.94 -7.44
CA TRP A 141 -0.92 -3.92 -6.31
C TRP A 141 0.22 -4.93 -6.49
N ALA A 142 -0.08 -6.11 -7.05
CA ALA A 142 0.95 -7.11 -7.34
C ALA A 142 1.92 -6.63 -8.43
N ALA A 143 1.40 -6.07 -9.53
CA ALA A 143 2.21 -5.53 -10.61
C ALA A 143 3.06 -4.34 -10.14
N GLU A 144 2.44 -3.41 -9.42
CA GLU A 144 3.10 -2.23 -8.86
C GLU A 144 4.27 -2.62 -7.94
N GLY A 145 4.04 -3.48 -6.95
CA GLY A 145 5.08 -3.92 -6.03
C GLY A 145 6.25 -4.58 -6.75
N ALA A 146 5.95 -5.46 -7.72
CA ALA A 146 6.97 -6.12 -8.52
C ALA A 146 7.80 -5.12 -9.37
N ILE A 147 7.15 -4.13 -9.99
CA ILE A 147 7.86 -3.12 -10.79
C ILE A 147 8.73 -2.22 -9.89
N MET A 148 8.22 -1.80 -8.74
CA MET A 148 8.94 -0.92 -7.82
C MET A 148 10.18 -1.57 -7.19
N ILE A 149 10.17 -2.90 -7.04
CA ILE A 149 11.34 -3.65 -6.56
C ILE A 149 12.31 -3.93 -7.71
N SER A 150 11.80 -4.29 -8.89
CA SER A 150 12.63 -4.77 -10.00
C SER A 150 13.19 -3.67 -10.90
N TYR A 151 12.55 -2.54 -11.11
CA TYR A 151 13.03 -1.55 -12.10
C TYR A 151 14.21 -0.72 -11.57
N PRO A 152 14.16 -0.14 -10.35
CA PRO A 152 15.23 0.68 -9.84
C PRO A 152 16.51 -0.10 -9.52
N GLU A 153 17.65 0.59 -9.60
CA GLU A 153 18.91 0.07 -9.09
C GLU A 153 18.86 -0.05 -7.56
N ASP A 154 19.53 -1.06 -7.00
CA ASP A 154 19.43 -1.45 -5.59
C ASP A 154 19.66 -0.28 -4.62
N HIS A 155 20.68 0.55 -4.88
CA HIS A 155 21.03 1.72 -4.09
C HIS A 155 20.05 2.92 -4.24
N LYS A 156 19.11 2.87 -5.19
CA LYS A 156 18.11 3.92 -5.44
C LYS A 156 16.67 3.48 -5.19
N ARG A 157 16.43 2.20 -4.88
CA ARG A 157 15.08 1.63 -4.66
C ARG A 157 14.24 2.46 -3.69
N GLY A 158 14.80 2.81 -2.53
CA GLY A 158 14.09 3.62 -1.51
C GLY A 158 13.66 4.99 -2.02
N ARG A 159 14.51 5.68 -2.79
CA ARG A 159 14.21 7.02 -3.34
C ARG A 159 13.08 6.95 -4.37
N TYR A 160 13.11 5.96 -5.26
CA TYR A 160 12.03 5.77 -6.24
C TYR A 160 10.72 5.34 -5.58
N LEU A 161 10.80 4.51 -4.54
CA LEU A 161 9.62 4.15 -3.73
C LEU A 161 8.98 5.37 -3.06
N ALA A 162 9.78 6.25 -2.45
CA ALA A 162 9.28 7.49 -1.87
C ALA A 162 8.67 8.44 -2.92
N TYR A 163 9.31 8.56 -4.09
CA TYR A 163 8.81 9.36 -5.22
C TYR A 163 7.45 8.86 -5.73
N TRP A 164 7.30 7.54 -5.88
CA TRP A 164 6.02 6.92 -6.24
C TRP A 164 4.95 7.17 -5.17
N LEU A 165 5.28 6.98 -3.89
CA LEU A 165 4.34 7.16 -2.79
C LEU A 165 3.80 8.59 -2.74
N ALA A 166 4.62 9.58 -3.11
CA ALA A 166 4.20 10.97 -3.22
C ALA A 166 3.08 11.16 -4.26
N TYR A 167 3.09 10.45 -5.39
CA TYR A 167 1.99 10.51 -6.36
C TYR A 167 0.70 9.91 -5.81
N ARG A 168 0.77 8.73 -5.19
CA ARG A 168 -0.40 8.08 -4.58
C ARG A 168 -1.06 9.01 -3.56
N ASN A 169 -0.24 9.59 -2.68
CA ASN A 169 -0.68 10.54 -1.66
C ASN A 169 -1.20 11.85 -2.28
N GLY A 170 -0.56 12.34 -3.35
CA GLY A 170 -1.03 13.48 -4.11
C GLY A 170 -2.44 13.26 -4.69
N GLY A 171 -2.75 12.05 -5.15
CA GLY A 171 -4.08 11.67 -5.61
C GLY A 171 -5.12 11.80 -4.50
N SER A 172 -4.77 11.38 -3.28
CA SER A 172 -5.65 11.53 -2.12
C SER A 172 -5.88 12.99 -1.71
N ILE A 173 -4.84 13.83 -1.75
CA ILE A 173 -4.97 15.27 -1.47
C ILE A 173 -5.85 15.94 -2.53
N VAL A 174 -5.56 15.73 -3.82
CA VAL A 174 -6.31 16.35 -4.92
C VAL A 174 -7.77 15.89 -4.91
N GLY A 175 -8.00 14.58 -4.73
CA GLY A 175 -9.36 14.06 -4.60
C GLY A 175 -10.11 14.64 -3.39
N GLY A 176 -9.44 14.78 -2.24
CA GLY A 176 -10.01 15.43 -1.06
C GLY A 176 -10.35 16.91 -1.30
N ALA A 177 -9.50 17.64 -2.03
CA ALA A 177 -9.75 19.02 -2.41
C ALA A 177 -10.95 19.14 -3.39
N ILE A 178 -11.06 18.23 -4.36
CA ILE A 178 -12.23 18.15 -5.27
C ILE A 178 -13.51 17.89 -4.47
N ASN A 179 -13.48 16.91 -3.55
CA ASN A 179 -14.62 16.63 -2.68
C ASN A 179 -15.06 17.89 -1.92
N LEU A 180 -14.13 18.59 -1.29
CA LEU A 180 -14.42 19.82 -0.55
C LEU A 180 -14.96 20.93 -1.45
N ALA A 181 -14.37 21.14 -2.63
CA ALA A 181 -14.76 22.20 -3.54
C ALA A 181 -16.24 22.06 -3.98
N PHE A 182 -16.65 20.85 -4.38
CA PHE A 182 -18.02 20.61 -4.85
C PHE A 182 -19.05 20.48 -3.72
N ASN A 183 -18.62 20.24 -2.48
CA ASN A 183 -19.52 19.90 -1.37
C ASN A 183 -19.43 20.88 -0.19
N SER A 184 -18.84 22.05 -0.37
CA SER A 184 -18.62 23.05 0.69
C SER A 184 -19.88 23.82 1.11
N THR A 185 -20.91 23.86 0.26
CA THR A 185 -22.08 24.76 0.41
C THR A 185 -23.31 24.12 1.05
N GLY A 186 -23.35 22.78 1.19
CA GLY A 186 -24.49 22.05 1.76
C GLY A 186 -24.41 21.90 3.29
N LYS A 187 -25.43 22.39 4.02
CA LYS A 187 -25.48 22.34 5.50
C LYS A 187 -26.13 21.08 6.10
N THR A 188 -26.71 20.23 5.26
CA THR A 188 -27.50 19.08 5.72
C THR A 188 -26.74 17.76 5.55
N THR A 189 -27.12 16.75 6.34
CA THR A 189 -26.75 15.36 6.10
C THR A 189 -27.33 14.89 4.77
N GLY A 190 -26.54 14.14 4.01
CA GLY A 190 -26.93 13.73 2.66
C GLY A 190 -25.82 12.99 1.95
N LYS A 191 -25.95 12.90 0.64
CA LYS A 191 -24.93 12.36 -0.27
C LYS A 191 -24.15 13.50 -0.93
N LEU A 192 -22.93 13.23 -1.36
CA LEU A 192 -22.12 14.17 -2.13
C LEU A 192 -22.79 14.50 -3.46
N ASP A 193 -22.48 15.69 -3.99
CA ASP A 193 -22.89 16.14 -5.33
C ASP A 193 -22.40 15.13 -6.38
N TYR A 194 -23.32 14.68 -7.24
CA TYR A 194 -23.05 13.73 -8.31
C TYR A 194 -21.91 14.20 -9.24
N ARG A 195 -21.70 15.52 -9.38
CA ARG A 195 -20.62 16.13 -10.19
C ARG A 195 -19.25 15.72 -9.69
N THR A 196 -19.11 15.52 -8.39
CA THR A 196 -17.88 15.01 -7.76
C THR A 196 -17.46 13.70 -8.43
N TYR A 197 -18.38 12.73 -8.49
CA TYR A 197 -18.09 11.42 -9.09
C TYR A 197 -17.75 11.49 -10.59
N ILE A 198 -18.34 12.42 -11.35
CA ILE A 198 -18.00 12.63 -12.77
C ILE A 198 -16.51 12.99 -12.91
N VAL A 199 -16.00 13.87 -12.05
CA VAL A 199 -14.58 14.25 -12.05
C VAL A 199 -13.71 13.04 -11.71
N PHE A 200 -14.07 12.26 -10.67
CA PHE A 200 -13.35 11.04 -10.30
C PHE A 200 -13.30 10.02 -11.45
N VAL A 201 -14.43 9.76 -12.12
CA VAL A 201 -14.51 8.86 -13.28
C VAL A 201 -13.61 9.36 -14.41
N ALA A 202 -13.72 10.64 -14.78
CA ALA A 202 -12.94 11.21 -15.87
C ALA A 202 -11.42 11.07 -15.64
N LEU A 203 -10.96 11.36 -14.42
CA LEU A 203 -9.55 11.22 -14.06
C LEU A 203 -9.10 9.76 -14.00
N GLN A 204 -9.91 8.86 -13.44
CA GLN A 204 -9.58 7.43 -13.36
C GLN A 204 -9.55 6.75 -14.72
N CYS A 205 -10.38 7.19 -15.68
CA CYS A 205 -10.33 6.70 -17.06
C CYS A 205 -8.98 6.96 -17.73
N LEU A 206 -8.18 7.93 -17.27
CA LEU A 206 -6.83 8.17 -17.77
C LEU A 206 -5.82 7.10 -17.31
N GLY A 207 -6.09 6.40 -16.20
CA GLY A 207 -5.20 5.42 -15.59
C GLY A 207 -4.70 4.33 -16.57
N PRO A 208 -5.59 3.63 -17.29
CA PRO A 208 -5.20 2.62 -18.28
C PRO A 208 -4.35 3.18 -19.42
N PHE A 209 -4.64 4.40 -19.89
CA PHE A 209 -3.86 5.04 -20.96
C PHE A 209 -2.46 5.39 -20.50
N VAL A 210 -2.32 5.87 -19.25
CA VAL A 210 -1.02 6.11 -18.65
C VAL A 210 -0.26 4.79 -18.48
N ALA A 211 -0.94 3.72 -18.02
CA ALA A 211 -0.32 2.40 -17.86
C ALA A 211 0.22 1.82 -19.19
N MET A 212 -0.38 2.17 -20.34
CA MET A 212 0.12 1.78 -21.66
C MET A 212 1.49 2.38 -22.00
N LEU A 213 1.88 3.49 -21.37
CA LEU A 213 3.19 4.11 -21.54
C LEU A 213 4.30 3.35 -20.82
N LEU A 214 3.96 2.38 -19.96
CA LEU A 214 4.94 1.55 -19.28
C LEU A 214 5.72 0.70 -20.31
N SER A 215 7.03 0.70 -20.17
CA SER A 215 7.92 -0.17 -20.92
C SER A 215 7.96 -1.57 -20.29
N PRO A 216 7.93 -2.65 -21.11
CA PRO A 216 8.23 -4.00 -20.64
C PRO A 216 9.60 -4.07 -19.96
N PRO A 217 9.80 -4.95 -18.96
CA PRO A 217 11.04 -5.03 -18.17
C PRO A 217 12.30 -5.16 -19.03
N GLU A 218 12.20 -5.93 -20.13
CA GLU A 218 13.32 -6.22 -21.04
C GLU A 218 13.79 -4.99 -21.82
N LYS A 219 12.93 -3.95 -21.90
CA LYS A 219 13.23 -2.70 -22.63
C LYS A 219 13.67 -1.58 -21.69
N VAL A 220 13.57 -1.75 -20.38
CA VAL A 220 13.95 -0.72 -19.41
C VAL A 220 15.46 -0.57 -19.36
N GLN A 221 15.91 0.68 -19.40
CA GLN A 221 17.32 1.04 -19.42
C GLN A 221 17.71 1.62 -18.06
N ARG A 222 18.41 0.83 -17.25
CA ARG A 222 18.96 1.26 -15.96
C ARG A 222 20.22 2.12 -16.13
N GLN A 223 20.51 2.91 -15.09
CA GLN A 223 21.67 3.79 -15.02
C GLN A 223 23.01 3.04 -14.91
N ASP A 224 22.99 1.84 -14.34
CA ASP A 224 24.15 0.94 -14.21
C ASP A 224 24.43 0.10 -15.47
N GLY A 225 23.59 0.21 -16.50
CA GLY A 225 23.71 -0.56 -17.74
C GLY A 225 23.27 -2.02 -17.62
N LYS A 226 22.88 -2.49 -16.42
CA LYS A 226 22.36 -3.83 -16.21
C LYS A 226 20.91 -3.90 -16.71
N GLN A 227 20.52 -5.05 -17.24
CA GLN A 227 19.12 -5.31 -17.54
C GLN A 227 18.33 -5.48 -16.24
N VAL A 228 17.04 -5.12 -16.28
CA VAL A 228 16.13 -5.42 -15.18
C VAL A 228 16.09 -6.92 -14.99
N ALA A 229 16.34 -7.38 -13.76
CA ALA A 229 16.24 -8.79 -13.43
C ALA A 229 14.79 -9.25 -13.69
N THR A 230 14.60 -10.01 -14.75
CA THR A 230 13.36 -10.73 -15.01
C THR A 230 13.26 -11.82 -13.95
N VAL A 231 12.25 -11.73 -13.08
CA VAL A 231 11.96 -12.79 -12.11
C VAL A 231 11.75 -14.07 -12.91
N GLU A 232 12.57 -15.08 -12.62
CA GLU A 232 12.50 -16.37 -13.32
C GLU A 232 11.09 -16.95 -13.18
N ARG A 233 10.54 -17.49 -14.28
CA ARG A 233 9.16 -17.97 -14.28
C ARG A 233 9.06 -19.25 -13.46
N ILE A 234 8.76 -19.12 -12.18
CA ILE A 234 8.54 -20.26 -11.28
C ILE A 234 7.18 -20.93 -11.63
N PRO A 235 7.09 -22.27 -11.63
CA PRO A 235 5.82 -22.97 -11.82
C PRO A 235 4.76 -22.53 -10.80
N THR A 236 3.52 -22.31 -11.26
CA THR A 236 2.40 -21.82 -10.44
C THR A 236 2.18 -22.63 -9.16
N VAL A 237 2.33 -23.96 -9.22
CA VAL A 237 2.15 -24.85 -8.07
C VAL A 237 3.24 -24.64 -7.02
N ALA A 238 4.48 -24.41 -7.46
CA ALA A 238 5.59 -24.14 -6.54
C ALA A 238 5.39 -22.79 -5.85
N GLU A 239 4.97 -21.76 -6.60
CA GLU A 239 4.68 -20.44 -6.04
C GLU A 239 3.56 -20.48 -4.98
N LEU A 240 2.46 -21.19 -5.27
CA LEU A 240 1.36 -21.38 -4.30
C LEU A 240 1.81 -22.15 -3.06
N LYS A 241 2.70 -23.14 -3.23
CA LYS A 241 3.25 -23.91 -2.10
C LYS A 241 4.09 -23.03 -1.18
N GLU A 242 4.90 -22.12 -1.71
CA GLU A 242 5.67 -21.17 -0.90
C GLU A 242 4.75 -20.18 -0.17
N VAL A 243 3.71 -19.66 -0.82
CA VAL A 243 2.71 -18.80 -0.15
C VAL A 243 2.01 -19.56 0.99
N ALA A 244 1.64 -20.83 0.77
CA ALA A 244 1.01 -21.66 1.80
C ALA A 244 1.94 -21.90 3.01
N LYS A 245 3.25 -22.07 2.77
CA LYS A 245 4.24 -22.18 3.86
C LYS A 245 4.33 -20.91 4.70
N ILE A 246 4.25 -19.74 4.07
CA ILE A 246 4.27 -18.44 4.78
C ILE A 246 3.06 -18.34 5.72
N LEU A 247 1.87 -18.74 5.28
CA LEU A 247 0.64 -18.68 6.08
C LEU A 247 0.69 -19.47 7.39
N VAL A 248 1.46 -20.57 7.43
CA VAL A 248 1.60 -21.44 8.61
C VAL A 248 2.88 -21.16 9.41
N ARG A 249 3.70 -20.20 8.96
CA ARG A 249 4.97 -19.86 9.62
C ARG A 249 4.68 -19.15 10.94
N LYS A 250 5.41 -19.54 12.00
CA LYS A 250 5.15 -19.06 13.38
C LYS A 250 5.22 -17.54 13.49
N ASP A 251 6.19 -16.94 12.83
CA ASP A 251 6.36 -15.48 12.76
C ASP A 251 5.18 -14.78 12.07
N PHE A 252 4.68 -15.33 10.96
CA PHE A 252 3.51 -14.81 10.26
C PHE A 252 2.24 -14.94 11.12
N LEU A 253 2.03 -16.10 11.76
CA LEU A 253 0.87 -16.33 12.64
C LEU A 253 0.82 -15.35 13.82
N LEU A 254 1.97 -14.90 14.33
CA LEU A 254 2.07 -13.94 15.42
C LEU A 254 1.77 -12.49 14.98
N VAL A 255 2.05 -12.13 13.73
CA VAL A 255 1.71 -10.80 13.16
C VAL A 255 0.35 -10.78 12.45
N PHE A 256 -0.23 -11.95 12.17
CA PHE A 256 -1.53 -12.09 11.50
C PHE A 256 -2.64 -11.25 12.14
N PRO A 257 -2.86 -11.26 13.48
CA PRO A 257 -3.92 -10.47 14.09
C PRO A 257 -3.76 -8.97 13.87
N PHE A 258 -2.51 -8.47 13.85
CA PHE A 258 -2.23 -7.06 13.62
C PHE A 258 -2.58 -6.63 12.20
N PHE A 259 -2.17 -7.40 11.19
CA PHE A 259 -2.52 -7.11 9.80
C PHE A 259 -4.02 -7.29 9.54
N PHE A 260 -4.66 -8.28 10.15
CA PHE A 260 -6.11 -8.43 10.04
C PHE A 260 -6.86 -7.23 10.65
N TYR A 261 -6.39 -6.72 11.79
CA TYR A 261 -6.96 -5.55 12.45
C TYR A 261 -6.72 -4.23 11.69
N ALA A 262 -5.58 -4.08 11.01
CA ALA A 262 -5.14 -2.79 10.44
C ALA A 262 -6.20 -2.13 9.54
N THR A 263 -6.90 -2.91 8.70
CA THR A 263 -7.97 -2.42 7.82
C THR A 263 -9.37 -2.54 8.43
N PHE A 264 -9.53 -3.30 9.52
CA PHE A 264 -10.81 -3.55 10.17
C PHE A 264 -11.44 -2.25 10.72
N LEU A 265 -10.59 -1.34 11.21
CA LEU A 265 -11.04 -0.05 11.76
C LEU A 265 -11.75 0.85 10.74
N LEU A 266 -11.43 0.72 9.45
CA LEU A 266 -11.89 1.64 8.40
C LEU A 266 -13.41 1.57 8.23
N SER A 267 -14.02 0.40 8.41
CA SER A 267 -15.48 0.23 8.29
C SER A 267 -16.23 0.97 9.41
N TYR A 268 -15.71 0.92 10.64
CA TYR A 268 -16.27 1.71 11.75
C TYR A 268 -16.07 3.21 11.51
N ALA A 269 -14.85 3.64 11.20
CA ALA A 269 -14.53 5.06 11.00
C ALA A 269 -15.40 5.67 9.89
N GLY A 270 -15.58 4.95 8.78
CA GLY A 270 -16.46 5.35 7.69
C GLY A 270 -17.93 5.44 8.11
N SER A 271 -18.44 4.46 8.84
CA SER A 271 -19.84 4.47 9.30
C SER A 271 -20.11 5.61 10.31
N PHE A 272 -19.20 5.78 11.26
CA PHE A 272 -19.24 6.84 12.27
C PHE A 272 -19.32 8.22 11.61
N LEU A 273 -18.42 8.49 10.66
CA LEU A 273 -18.41 9.77 9.96
C LEU A 273 -19.63 9.94 9.04
N SER A 274 -20.09 8.87 8.38
CA SER A 274 -21.27 8.94 7.50
C SER A 274 -22.57 9.25 8.25
N LEU A 275 -22.75 8.71 9.45
CA LEU A 275 -24.01 8.74 10.18
C LEU A 275 -24.18 9.99 11.04
N TYR A 276 -23.06 10.57 11.53
CA TYR A 276 -23.10 11.64 12.52
C TYR A 276 -22.70 13.03 11.99
N PHE A 277 -22.23 13.14 10.74
CA PHE A 277 -21.69 14.40 10.21
C PHE A 277 -22.34 14.81 8.90
N SER A 278 -22.42 16.13 8.69
CA SER A 278 -22.91 16.74 7.44
C SER A 278 -22.00 16.42 6.24
N VAL A 279 -22.52 16.64 5.03
CA VAL A 279 -21.78 16.41 3.79
C VAL A 279 -20.50 17.25 3.71
N ARG A 280 -20.56 18.51 4.13
CA ARG A 280 -19.41 19.42 4.12
C ARG A 280 -18.35 19.04 5.17
N SER A 281 -18.78 18.63 6.37
CA SER A 281 -17.92 18.05 7.40
C SER A 281 -17.15 16.83 6.91
N ARG A 282 -17.83 15.93 6.18
CA ARG A 282 -17.25 14.72 5.56
C ARG A 282 -16.25 15.06 4.45
N ALA A 283 -16.59 16.03 3.61
CA ALA A 283 -15.71 16.48 2.54
C ALA A 283 -14.41 17.09 3.11
N LEU A 284 -14.51 17.90 4.16
CA LEU A 284 -13.35 18.43 4.89
C LEU A 284 -12.52 17.30 5.51
N ALA A 285 -13.17 16.30 6.12
CA ALA A 285 -12.50 15.14 6.69
C ALA A 285 -11.62 14.41 5.66
N SER A 286 -12.09 14.29 4.41
CA SER A 286 -11.34 13.61 3.35
C SER A 286 -10.01 14.29 3.03
N LEU A 287 -9.97 15.63 3.01
CA LEU A 287 -8.74 16.38 2.76
C LEU A 287 -7.82 16.39 3.99
N VAL A 288 -8.36 16.68 5.18
CA VAL A 288 -7.54 16.80 6.39
C VAL A 288 -6.99 15.44 6.82
N SER A 289 -7.76 14.36 6.67
CA SER A 289 -7.25 13.02 6.95
C SER A 289 -6.13 12.62 6.01
N ALA A 290 -6.18 12.98 4.72
CA ALA A 290 -5.08 12.73 3.79
C ALA A 290 -3.81 13.47 4.22
N LEU A 291 -3.92 14.76 4.55
CA LEU A 291 -2.79 15.56 5.04
C LEU A 291 -2.22 15.00 6.36
N ALA A 292 -3.09 14.70 7.33
CA ALA A 292 -2.70 14.17 8.63
C ALA A 292 -1.99 12.81 8.50
N GLN A 293 -2.48 11.91 7.64
CA GLN A 293 -1.83 10.62 7.38
C GLN A 293 -0.44 10.77 6.78
N ILE A 294 -0.28 11.70 5.83
CA ILE A 294 1.02 11.97 5.19
C ILE A 294 2.01 12.53 6.22
N THR A 295 1.58 13.51 7.00
CA THR A 295 2.39 14.13 8.05
C THR A 295 2.79 13.12 9.12
N ALA A 296 1.85 12.29 9.60
CA ALA A 296 2.12 11.26 10.59
C ALA A 296 3.13 10.22 10.07
N ASN A 297 2.97 9.75 8.83
CA ASN A 297 3.90 8.82 8.20
C ASN A 297 5.30 9.42 8.01
N PHE A 298 5.41 10.71 7.71
CA PHE A 298 6.69 11.38 7.58
C PHE A 298 7.46 11.37 8.90
N PHE A 299 6.83 11.81 9.99
CA PHE A 299 7.47 11.83 11.32
C PHE A 299 7.77 10.42 11.83
N PHE A 300 6.82 9.49 11.67
CA PHE A 300 6.98 8.12 12.14
C PHE A 300 8.05 7.37 11.34
N GLY A 301 8.09 7.54 10.01
CA GLY A 301 9.14 7.00 9.17
C GLY A 301 10.53 7.54 9.54
N HIS A 302 10.64 8.86 9.77
CA HIS A 302 11.90 9.44 10.23
C HIS A 302 12.35 8.88 11.58
N PHE A 303 11.43 8.65 12.51
CA PHE A 303 11.72 7.98 13.79
C PHE A 303 12.19 6.53 13.57
N LEU A 304 11.53 5.79 12.68
CA LEU A 304 11.90 4.42 12.33
C LEU A 304 13.26 4.32 11.63
N ASP A 305 13.70 5.37 10.94
CA ASP A 305 15.01 5.44 10.26
C ASP A 305 16.11 6.09 11.13
N TRP A 306 15.77 6.55 12.33
CA TRP A 306 16.72 7.25 13.18
C TRP A 306 17.83 6.32 13.66
N THR A 307 19.08 6.66 13.33
CA THR A 307 20.27 5.86 13.66
C THR A 307 20.77 6.04 15.10
N GLY A 308 20.16 6.91 15.90
CA GLY A 308 20.55 7.14 17.30
C GLY A 308 20.17 5.99 18.26
N PHE A 309 19.22 5.15 17.87
CA PHE A 309 18.77 3.98 18.65
C PHE A 309 19.10 2.68 17.91
N THR A 310 19.25 1.58 18.65
CA THR A 310 19.35 0.26 18.02
C THR A 310 18.05 -0.11 17.31
N ILE A 311 18.13 -0.93 16.27
CA ILE A 311 16.95 -1.40 15.52
C ILE A 311 15.87 -1.99 16.45
N ASN A 312 16.29 -2.74 17.47
CA ASN A 312 15.41 -3.36 18.45
C ASN A 312 14.70 -2.32 19.34
N GLN A 313 15.43 -1.31 19.82
CA GLN A 313 14.85 -0.23 20.62
C GLN A 313 13.82 0.57 19.82
N ARG A 314 14.14 0.91 18.56
CA ARG A 314 13.20 1.61 17.66
C ARG A 314 11.94 0.80 17.44
N ALA A 315 12.07 -0.50 17.14
CA ALA A 315 10.94 -1.39 16.94
C ALA A 315 10.00 -1.39 18.16
N ARG A 316 10.58 -1.53 19.37
CA ARG A 316 9.82 -1.56 20.63
C ARG A 316 9.16 -0.23 20.94
N PHE A 317 9.89 0.89 20.86
CA PHE A 317 9.34 2.22 21.16
C PHE A 317 8.27 2.63 20.15
N ALA A 318 8.50 2.39 18.86
CA ALA A 318 7.52 2.65 17.81
C ALA A 318 6.24 1.85 18.06
N TYR A 319 6.37 0.55 18.34
CA TYR A 319 5.23 -0.32 18.57
C TYR A 319 4.45 0.06 19.82
N ILE A 320 5.12 0.25 20.95
CA ILE A 320 4.47 0.60 22.23
C ILE A 320 3.77 1.97 22.10
N GLY A 321 4.43 2.98 21.53
CA GLY A 321 3.85 4.30 21.34
C GLY A 321 2.63 4.27 20.41
N MET A 322 2.74 3.57 19.28
CA MET A 322 1.63 3.38 18.34
C MET A 322 0.46 2.65 18.99
N MET A 323 0.70 1.54 19.68
CA MET A 323 -0.35 0.77 20.34
C MET A 323 -1.01 1.52 21.48
N ALA A 324 -0.26 2.30 22.25
CA ALA A 324 -0.80 3.17 23.29
C ALA A 324 -1.72 4.25 22.69
N LEU A 325 -1.31 4.88 21.59
CA LEU A 325 -2.15 5.84 20.84
C LEU A 325 -3.46 5.18 20.36
N PHE A 326 -3.40 3.95 19.86
CA PHE A 326 -4.59 3.23 19.39
C PHE A 326 -5.52 2.91 20.55
N GLY A 327 -4.99 2.40 21.66
CA GLY A 327 -5.77 2.12 22.87
C GLY A 327 -6.47 3.37 23.39
N GLY A 328 -5.74 4.50 23.49
CA GLY A 328 -6.33 5.79 23.87
C GLY A 328 -7.43 6.26 22.91
N THR A 329 -7.22 6.06 21.60
CA THR A 329 -8.22 6.40 20.57
C THR A 329 -9.47 5.52 20.69
N TRP A 330 -9.34 4.23 20.98
CA TRP A 330 -10.49 3.33 21.18
C TRP A 330 -11.26 3.60 22.46
N VAL A 331 -10.57 3.97 23.54
CA VAL A 331 -11.24 4.47 24.76
C VAL A 331 -12.04 5.73 24.42
N TRP A 332 -11.45 6.67 23.70
CA TRP A 332 -12.15 7.89 23.27
C TRP A 332 -13.34 7.59 22.35
N ALA A 333 -13.16 6.67 21.40
CA ALA A 333 -14.21 6.20 20.50
C ALA A 333 -15.38 5.58 21.28
N THR A 334 -15.10 4.77 22.29
CA THR A 334 -16.12 4.12 23.11
C THR A 334 -16.98 5.14 23.85
N VAL A 335 -16.35 6.16 24.45
CA VAL A 335 -17.07 7.22 25.17
C VAL A 335 -17.95 8.03 24.22
N ILE A 336 -17.41 8.48 23.08
CA ILE A 336 -18.19 9.26 22.09
C ILE A 336 -19.30 8.40 21.47
N GLN A 337 -19.02 7.16 21.11
CA GLN A 337 -19.98 6.27 20.46
C GLN A 337 -21.14 5.91 21.38
N HIS A 338 -20.89 5.79 22.69
CA HIS A 338 -21.93 5.61 23.69
C HIS A 338 -22.85 6.85 23.76
N GLU A 339 -22.26 8.06 23.81
CA GLU A 339 -23.00 9.33 23.84
C GLU A 339 -23.87 9.51 22.59
N TYR A 340 -23.29 9.31 21.40
CA TYR A 340 -23.98 9.44 20.12
C TYR A 340 -24.97 8.30 19.84
N GLY A 341 -24.84 7.18 20.54
CA GLY A 341 -25.80 6.08 20.50
C GLY A 341 -27.13 6.45 21.16
N HIS A 342 -27.09 7.24 22.23
CA HIS A 342 -28.30 7.73 22.91
C HIS A 342 -28.89 8.97 22.23
N HIS A 343 -28.06 9.90 21.80
CA HIS A 343 -28.47 11.13 21.14
C HIS A 343 -27.69 11.29 19.84
N ALA A 344 -28.20 10.70 18.75
CA ALA A 344 -27.53 10.73 17.45
C ALA A 344 -27.44 12.19 16.94
N PRO A 345 -26.23 12.77 16.84
CA PRO A 345 -26.10 14.13 16.36
C PRO A 345 -25.99 14.16 14.84
N ALA A 346 -26.22 15.33 14.25
CA ALA A 346 -26.02 15.61 12.83
C ALA A 346 -25.09 16.83 12.70
N LEU A 347 -23.80 16.63 13.00
CA LEU A 347 -22.85 17.71 13.23
C LEU A 347 -22.31 18.30 11.93
N ASP A 348 -22.48 19.61 11.82
CA ASP A 348 -21.83 20.44 10.87
C ASP A 348 -20.53 21.06 11.43
N TRP A 349 -19.61 21.50 10.56
CA TRP A 349 -18.36 22.13 11.00
C TRP A 349 -18.57 23.45 11.75
N GLU A 350 -19.76 24.04 11.65
CA GLU A 350 -20.18 25.27 12.33
C GLU A 350 -20.75 24.97 13.74
N ASP A 351 -21.09 23.71 14.02
CA ASP A 351 -21.82 23.33 15.23
C ASP A 351 -20.91 23.21 16.46
N THR A 352 -21.46 23.60 17.61
CA THR A 352 -20.80 23.39 18.91
C THR A 352 -20.66 21.89 19.19
N GLY A 353 -19.43 21.42 19.40
CA GLY A 353 -19.14 20.00 19.66
C GLY A 353 -18.64 19.22 18.45
N PHE A 354 -18.63 19.82 17.25
CA PHE A 354 -18.07 19.23 16.02
C PHE A 354 -16.67 18.65 16.23
N GLY A 355 -15.78 19.43 16.82
CA GLY A 355 -14.36 19.11 16.91
C GLY A 355 -14.07 17.80 17.63
N ARG A 356 -14.86 17.43 18.64
CA ARG A 356 -14.61 16.23 19.46
C ARG A 356 -14.79 14.95 18.66
N GLY A 357 -15.93 14.78 18.00
CA GLY A 357 -16.18 13.59 17.18
C GLY A 357 -15.38 13.61 15.87
N TRP A 358 -15.20 14.79 15.25
CA TRP A 358 -14.49 14.88 13.99
C TRP A 358 -12.98 14.62 14.15
N ALA A 359 -12.36 15.12 15.22
CA ALA A 359 -10.96 14.83 15.53
C ALA A 359 -10.73 13.34 15.83
N LEU A 360 -11.71 12.65 16.44
CA LEU A 360 -11.66 11.20 16.60
C LEU A 360 -11.53 10.49 15.24
N TYR A 361 -12.33 10.89 14.24
CA TYR A 361 -12.21 10.32 12.89
C TYR A 361 -10.81 10.55 12.29
N ILE A 362 -10.26 11.77 12.42
CA ILE A 362 -8.90 12.06 11.93
C ILE A 362 -7.86 11.20 12.65
N LEU A 363 -7.95 11.03 13.97
CA LEU A 363 -7.04 10.16 14.71
C LEU A 363 -7.18 8.69 14.30
N LEU A 364 -8.38 8.18 14.02
CA LEU A 364 -8.57 6.83 13.49
C LEU A 364 -7.87 6.66 12.13
N GLN A 365 -7.94 7.66 11.25
CA GLN A 365 -7.22 7.66 9.98
C GLN A 365 -5.69 7.72 10.16
N VAL A 366 -5.20 8.53 11.13
CA VAL A 366 -3.78 8.56 11.50
C VAL A 366 -3.33 7.20 12.03
N ASN A 367 -4.13 6.57 12.89
CA ASN A 367 -3.85 5.23 13.41
C ASN A 367 -3.74 4.21 12.29
N PHE A 368 -4.66 4.22 11.33
CA PHE A 368 -4.55 3.39 10.13
C PHE A 368 -3.22 3.60 9.40
N ALA A 369 -2.85 4.86 9.12
CA ALA A 369 -1.60 5.16 8.43
C ALA A 369 -0.35 4.67 9.19
N LEU A 370 -0.31 4.87 10.52
CA LEU A 370 0.79 4.40 11.36
C LEU A 370 0.85 2.86 11.42
N ALA A 371 -0.29 2.18 11.58
CA ALA A 371 -0.36 0.72 11.56
C ALA A 371 0.18 0.17 10.24
N TYR A 372 -0.26 0.78 9.14
CA TYR A 372 0.16 0.41 7.81
C TYR A 372 1.66 0.59 7.63
N ASN A 373 2.20 1.77 7.95
CA ASN A 373 3.63 2.06 7.84
C ASN A 373 4.49 1.11 8.68
N PHE A 374 4.14 0.95 9.96
CA PHE A 374 4.82 0.03 10.87
C PHE A 374 4.76 -1.41 10.39
N GLY A 375 3.59 -1.86 9.92
CA GLY A 375 3.38 -3.22 9.45
C GLY A 375 4.27 -3.58 8.26
N TYR A 376 4.39 -2.69 7.28
CA TYR A 376 5.29 -2.92 6.15
C TYR A 376 6.77 -2.83 6.51
N TRP A 377 7.13 -1.91 7.41
CA TRP A 377 8.47 -1.86 7.96
C TRP A 377 8.81 -3.18 8.66
N LEU A 378 7.91 -3.67 9.52
CA LEU A 378 8.01 -4.96 10.21
C LEU A 378 8.12 -6.13 9.23
N ALA A 379 7.28 -6.17 8.19
CA ALA A 379 7.32 -7.18 7.14
C ALA A 379 8.68 -7.25 6.44
N GLY A 380 9.33 -6.09 6.24
CA GLY A 380 10.66 -6.00 5.65
C GLY A 380 11.76 -6.66 6.48
N TYR A 381 11.61 -6.72 7.82
CA TYR A 381 12.57 -7.38 8.71
C TYR A 381 12.26 -8.86 8.97
N ILE A 382 11.02 -9.31 8.72
CA ILE A 382 10.60 -10.71 8.90
C ILE A 382 10.91 -11.57 7.66
N ALA A 383 10.94 -10.96 6.48
CA ALA A 383 11.25 -11.67 5.24
C ALA A 383 12.76 -11.96 5.12
N ARG A 384 13.11 -13.17 4.68
CA ARG A 384 14.50 -13.67 4.65
C ARG A 384 15.25 -13.25 3.39
N ASP A 385 14.55 -13.15 2.27
CA ASP A 385 15.13 -12.81 0.97
C ASP A 385 14.18 -11.93 0.14
N ALA A 386 14.70 -11.35 -0.95
CA ALA A 386 13.95 -10.42 -1.80
C ALA A 386 12.72 -11.04 -2.49
N ALA A 387 12.76 -12.34 -2.82
CA ALA A 387 11.61 -13.03 -3.40
C ALA A 387 10.56 -13.33 -2.33
N GLU A 388 11.00 -13.69 -1.13
CA GLU A 388 10.12 -13.86 0.04
C GLU A 388 9.46 -12.54 0.45
N ILE A 389 10.13 -11.38 0.35
CA ILE A 389 9.51 -10.07 0.60
C ILE A 389 8.26 -9.88 -0.27
N VAL A 390 8.32 -10.21 -1.56
CA VAL A 390 7.19 -10.06 -2.48
C VAL A 390 6.04 -10.99 -2.09
N ARG A 391 6.34 -12.26 -1.79
CA ARG A 391 5.34 -13.24 -1.36
C ARG A 391 4.70 -12.84 -0.04
N PHE A 392 5.52 -12.56 0.97
CA PHE A 392 5.10 -12.15 2.31
C PHE A 392 4.23 -10.90 2.25
N THR A 393 4.66 -9.87 1.50
CA THR A 393 3.89 -8.64 1.33
C THR A 393 2.54 -8.88 0.66
N SER A 394 2.50 -9.76 -0.35
CA SER A 394 1.25 -10.14 -1.03
C SER A 394 0.31 -10.92 -0.10
N THR A 395 0.84 -11.79 0.75
CA THR A 395 0.08 -12.50 1.78
C THR A 395 -0.47 -11.55 2.84
N VAL A 396 0.37 -10.61 3.33
CA VAL A 396 -0.06 -9.54 4.23
C VAL A 396 -1.20 -8.72 3.62
N ARG A 397 -1.09 -8.36 2.32
CA ARG A 397 -2.18 -7.67 1.60
C ARG A 397 -3.47 -8.47 1.58
N ALA A 398 -3.40 -9.78 1.37
CA ALA A 398 -4.57 -10.63 1.39
C ALA A 398 -5.21 -10.67 2.78
N VAL A 399 -4.42 -10.75 3.86
CA VAL A 399 -4.94 -10.72 5.25
C VAL A 399 -5.61 -9.38 5.56
N GLU A 400 -5.00 -8.27 5.15
CA GLU A 400 -5.61 -6.95 5.29
C GLU A 400 -6.89 -6.81 4.46
N ALA A 401 -6.93 -7.34 3.24
CA ALA A 401 -8.16 -7.36 2.45
C ALA A 401 -9.26 -8.18 3.15
N ALA A 402 -8.90 -9.30 3.77
CA ALA A 402 -9.83 -10.15 4.52
C ALA A 402 -10.37 -9.42 5.76
N GLY A 403 -9.52 -8.74 6.53
CA GLY A 403 -9.92 -7.92 7.68
C GLY A 403 -10.93 -6.83 7.28
N GLY A 404 -10.61 -6.07 6.23
CA GLY A 404 -11.50 -5.04 5.70
C GLY A 404 -12.81 -5.61 5.14
N ALA A 405 -12.77 -6.79 4.52
CA ALA A 405 -13.96 -7.47 4.00
C ALA A 405 -14.91 -7.91 5.11
N VAL A 406 -14.37 -8.55 6.16
CA VAL A 406 -15.16 -8.97 7.33
C VAL A 406 -15.74 -7.77 8.06
N ALA A 407 -14.93 -6.74 8.31
CA ALA A 407 -15.38 -5.52 8.97
C ALA A 407 -16.49 -4.81 8.18
N SER A 408 -16.35 -4.72 6.86
CA SER A 408 -17.33 -4.09 5.99
C SER A 408 -18.59 -4.94 5.88
N GLY A 409 -18.47 -6.27 5.85
CA GLY A 409 -19.60 -7.20 5.90
C GLY A 409 -20.42 -7.04 7.17
N ILE A 410 -19.77 -7.04 8.34
CA ILE A 410 -20.43 -6.80 9.63
C ILE A 410 -21.08 -5.41 9.66
N SER A 411 -20.34 -4.38 9.27
CA SER A 411 -20.81 -2.99 9.30
C SER A 411 -21.87 -2.69 8.23
N SER A 412 -22.05 -3.57 7.24
CA SER A 412 -23.14 -3.45 6.26
C SER A 412 -24.49 -3.88 6.81
N THR A 413 -24.50 -4.57 7.95
CA THR A 413 -25.73 -4.90 8.68
C THR A 413 -26.20 -3.72 9.55
N HIS A 414 -27.44 -3.78 10.05
CA HIS A 414 -27.95 -2.82 11.03
C HIS A 414 -27.43 -3.04 12.46
N ALA A 415 -26.28 -3.69 12.61
CA ALA A 415 -25.63 -3.85 13.91
C ALA A 415 -25.28 -2.46 14.49
N PRO A 416 -25.46 -2.26 15.80
CA PRO A 416 -25.17 -0.97 16.42
C PRO A 416 -23.66 -0.68 16.38
N LEU A 417 -23.29 0.57 16.09
CA LEU A 417 -21.88 0.96 15.97
C LEU A 417 -21.06 0.72 17.24
N ILE A 418 -21.70 0.71 18.42
CA ILE A 418 -21.01 0.37 19.68
C ILE A 418 -20.46 -1.07 19.67
N ALA A 419 -21.16 -2.01 19.01
CA ALA A 419 -20.65 -3.37 18.84
C ALA A 419 -19.43 -3.37 17.91
N ALA A 420 -19.45 -2.56 16.84
CA ALA A 420 -18.30 -2.42 15.95
C ALA A 420 -17.07 -1.82 16.68
N VAL A 421 -17.27 -0.86 17.59
CA VAL A 421 -16.20 -0.36 18.48
C VAL A 421 -15.67 -1.47 19.38
N GLY A 422 -16.55 -2.22 20.03
CA GLY A 422 -16.16 -3.33 20.90
C GLY A 422 -15.34 -4.40 20.19
N VAL A 423 -15.75 -4.79 18.98
CA VAL A 423 -15.01 -5.77 18.16
C VAL A 423 -13.64 -5.22 17.76
N ASN A 424 -13.56 -3.97 17.31
CA ASN A 424 -12.29 -3.33 16.97
C ASN A 424 -11.34 -3.26 18.16
N PHE A 425 -11.87 -2.87 19.34
CA PHE A 425 -11.08 -2.74 20.55
C PHE A 425 -10.59 -4.10 21.05
N GLY A 426 -11.43 -5.14 20.95
CA GLY A 426 -11.05 -6.52 21.22
C GLY A 426 -9.96 -7.03 20.27
N LEU A 427 -10.11 -6.80 18.96
CA LEU A 427 -9.10 -7.19 17.96
C LEU A 427 -7.77 -6.46 18.18
N TRP A 428 -7.80 -5.17 18.50
CA TRP A 428 -6.61 -4.43 18.92
C TRP A 428 -5.94 -5.12 20.13
N GLY A 429 -6.70 -5.45 21.17
CA GLY A 429 -6.18 -6.14 22.35
C GLY A 429 -5.56 -7.50 22.05
N VAL A 430 -6.20 -8.28 21.15
CA VAL A 430 -5.67 -9.58 20.68
C VAL A 430 -4.37 -9.40 19.89
N ALA A 431 -4.22 -8.31 19.13
CA ALA A 431 -3.01 -8.05 18.35
C ALA A 431 -1.80 -7.59 19.20
N LEU A 432 -2.01 -7.08 20.41
CA LEU A 432 -0.96 -6.53 21.27
C LEU A 432 0.15 -7.54 21.59
N VAL A 433 -0.23 -8.69 22.18
CA VAL A 433 0.76 -9.63 22.70
C VAL A 433 1.45 -10.40 21.57
N PRO A 434 0.74 -11.02 20.60
CA PRO A 434 1.37 -11.81 19.55
C PRO A 434 2.35 -11.00 18.71
N THR A 435 1.98 -9.78 18.33
CA THR A 435 2.85 -8.94 17.50
C THR A 435 4.03 -8.39 18.31
N TYR A 436 3.86 -8.07 19.59
CA TYR A 436 4.97 -7.67 20.45
C TYR A 436 6.05 -8.77 20.59
N LEU A 437 5.65 -10.05 20.58
CA LEU A 437 6.61 -11.16 20.65
C LEU A 437 7.57 -11.20 19.45
N ILE A 438 7.11 -10.74 18.28
CA ILE A 438 7.96 -10.58 17.09
C ILE A 438 8.75 -9.28 17.15
N VAL A 439 8.09 -8.17 17.50
CA VAL A 439 8.75 -6.87 17.60
C VAL A 439 9.96 -6.90 18.54
N ARG A 440 9.87 -7.63 19.66
CA ARG A 440 10.97 -7.73 20.63
C ARG A 440 12.18 -8.52 20.14
N SER A 441 12.03 -9.41 19.14
CA SER A 441 13.13 -10.23 18.59
C SER A 441 13.84 -9.60 17.40
N ILE A 442 13.27 -8.54 16.80
CA ILE A 442 13.86 -7.86 15.63
C ILE A 442 15.26 -7.33 15.96
N GLY A 443 16.21 -7.70 15.11
CA GLY A 443 17.61 -7.28 15.21
C GLY A 443 18.39 -7.87 16.38
N LEU A 444 17.85 -8.88 17.07
CA LEU A 444 18.57 -9.70 18.04
C LEU A 444 19.04 -11.02 17.42
N GLU A 445 18.22 -11.65 16.58
CA GLU A 445 18.54 -12.93 15.92
C GLU A 445 19.73 -12.84 14.95
N THR A 446 20.02 -11.64 14.41
CA THR A 446 21.18 -11.42 13.53
C THR A 446 22.52 -11.36 14.29
N ALA A 447 22.48 -11.19 15.62
CA ALA A 447 23.69 -11.10 16.44
C ALA A 447 24.19 -12.47 16.94
N GLU A 448 23.29 -13.45 17.13
CA GLU A 448 23.66 -14.79 17.62
C GLU A 448 24.38 -15.63 16.53
N VAL A 449 24.13 -15.39 15.24
CA VAL A 449 24.83 -16.11 14.17
C VAL A 449 26.27 -15.61 13.99
N THR A 450 26.58 -14.38 14.41
CA THR A 450 27.94 -13.83 14.35
C THR A 450 28.82 -14.20 15.55
N SER A 451 28.29 -14.81 16.61
CA SER A 451 29.08 -15.19 17.79
C SER A 451 29.58 -16.64 17.78
N ASP A 452 29.10 -17.49 16.87
CA ASP A 452 29.43 -18.92 16.84
C ASP A 452 30.50 -19.30 15.79
N ASP A 453 31.01 -18.34 15.01
CA ASP A 453 31.94 -18.57 13.88
C ASP A 453 33.31 -17.84 14.02
N GLU A 454 33.82 -17.66 15.24
CA GLU A 454 35.25 -17.36 15.46
C GLU A 454 35.88 -18.39 16.41
N PRO A 455 36.58 -19.42 15.89
CA PRO A 455 37.52 -20.17 16.70
C PRO A 455 38.81 -19.36 16.84
N ASP A 456 39.11 -19.02 18.10
CA ASP A 456 40.42 -18.66 18.65
C ASP A 456 41.61 -19.20 17.82
N LYS A 457 42.16 -18.37 16.94
CA LYS A 457 43.56 -18.43 16.53
C LYS A 457 44.01 -17.04 16.12
N ILE A 458 44.67 -16.34 17.04
CA ILE A 458 46.01 -15.74 16.87
C ILE A 458 46.42 -15.24 18.27
N ALA A 459 47.22 -16.05 18.97
CA ALA A 459 48.03 -15.61 20.09
C ALA A 459 49.39 -16.30 20.01
N SER A 460 50.44 -15.49 20.23
CA SER A 460 51.89 -15.81 20.34
C SER A 460 52.61 -16.18 19.03
N GLU A 461 53.77 -15.66 18.64
CA GLU A 461 54.79 -14.69 19.13
C GLU A 461 55.96 -14.76 18.08
N PRO A 462 57.14 -14.09 18.21
CA PRO A 462 57.49 -12.81 18.84
C PRO A 462 58.40 -11.91 17.95
N ALA A 463 58.45 -10.62 18.27
CA ALA A 463 59.67 -9.78 18.36
C ALA A 463 59.34 -8.48 19.09
#